data_AF-A0A6M3J661-F1
#
_entry.id   AF-A0A6M3J661-F1
#
_cell.length_a   1.000
_cell.length_b   1.000
_cell.length_c   1.000
_cell.angle_alpha   90.00
_cell.angle_beta   90.00
_cell.angle_gamma   90.00
#
_symmetry.space_group_name_H-M   'P 1'
#
loop_
_entity.id
_entity.type
_entity.pdbx_description
1 polymer ?
#
loop_
_entity_poly.entity_id
_entity_poly.type
_entity_poly.pdbx_seq_one_letter_code
_entity_poly.pdbx_strand_id
1 'polypeptide(L)'
;MDSNDLEDKSISDADFRRLWQQLTHNQRRFAVAMLDYPSKKEAALAVQIEPNTAYKWNSHVDDVVKFLLDRAAESAFDILEGGVVKAAMLKLAGLDSDDEKTRQGVATEVLDRILGRATQKQEVDVTSGGQPIVLTWPDGSQVEAP
;
A
#
# COMPACT_ATOMS: atom_id res chain seq x y z
N MET A 1 -20.17 5.91 24.58
CA MET A 1 -19.43 5.79 23.31
C MET A 1 -18.51 4.62 23.51
N ASP A 2 -19.00 3.43 23.18
CA ASP A 2 -18.26 2.20 23.36
C ASP A 2 -17.24 2.10 22.22
N SER A 3 -16.00 2.51 22.51
CA SER A 3 -14.85 2.10 21.72
C SER A 3 -14.68 0.60 21.92
N ASN A 4 -15.33 -0.17 21.06
CA ASN A 4 -15.04 -1.58 20.89
C ASN A 4 -13.70 -1.64 20.15
N ASP A 5 -12.62 -1.66 20.92
CA ASP A 5 -11.28 -1.99 20.43
C ASP A 5 -11.39 -3.35 19.72
N LEU A 6 -11.43 -3.31 18.39
CA LEU A 6 -11.20 -4.48 17.56
C LEU A 6 -9.74 -4.84 17.78
N GLU A 7 -9.47 -5.63 18.82
CA GLU A 7 -8.23 -6.36 18.97
C GLU A 7 -8.02 -7.13 17.67
N ASP A 8 -7.18 -6.59 16.80
CA ASP A 8 -6.68 -7.30 15.63
C ASP A 8 -5.77 -8.39 16.18
N LYS A 9 -6.39 -9.50 16.57
CA LYS A 9 -5.69 -10.71 17.00
C LYS A 9 -5.00 -11.26 15.77
N SER A 10 -3.80 -10.77 15.53
CA SER A 10 -2.87 -11.41 14.61
C SER A 10 -2.74 -12.87 15.06
N ILE A 11 -3.27 -13.78 14.24
CA ILE A 11 -3.14 -15.21 14.49
C ILE A 11 -1.65 -15.51 14.38
N SER A 12 -1.05 -16.05 15.43
CA SER A 12 0.38 -16.37 15.40
C SER A 12 0.65 -17.51 14.41
N ASP A 13 1.87 -17.59 13.87
CA ASP A 13 2.33 -18.71 13.04
C ASP A 13 2.12 -20.08 13.73
N ALA A 14 2.21 -20.13 15.07
CA ALA A 14 1.95 -21.33 15.86
C ALA A 14 0.46 -21.70 15.88
N ASP A 15 -0.42 -20.71 16.02
CA ASP A 15 -1.88 -20.90 15.97
C ASP A 15 -2.33 -21.34 14.58
N PHE A 16 -1.78 -20.75 13.52
CA PHE A 16 -2.04 -21.18 12.15
C PHE A 16 -1.69 -22.66 11.96
N ARG A 17 -0.49 -23.10 12.38
CA ARG A 17 -0.06 -24.50 12.25
C ARG A 17 -1.00 -25.45 12.98
N ARG A 18 -1.45 -25.07 14.18
CA ARG A 18 -2.42 -25.86 14.96
C ARG A 18 -3.75 -25.96 14.23
N LEU A 19 -4.31 -24.85 13.75
CA LEU A 19 -5.57 -24.84 13.01
C LEU A 19 -5.44 -25.67 11.73
N TRP A 20 -4.39 -25.45 10.94
CA TRP A 20 -4.13 -26.19 9.69
C TRP A 20 -4.11 -27.71 9.86
N GLN A 21 -3.55 -28.20 10.98
CA GLN A 21 -3.53 -29.63 11.30
C GLN A 21 -4.91 -30.20 11.65
N GLN A 22 -5.84 -29.38 12.14
CA GLN A 22 -7.21 -29.79 12.45
C GLN A 22 -8.10 -29.86 11.21
N LEU A 23 -7.70 -29.23 10.10
CA LEU A 23 -8.48 -29.23 8.87
C LEU A 23 -8.31 -30.56 8.11
N THR A 24 -9.45 -31.07 7.65
CA THR A 24 -9.49 -32.18 6.70
C THR A 24 -8.84 -31.77 5.36
N HIS A 25 -8.49 -32.76 4.54
CA HIS A 25 -7.90 -32.52 3.22
C HIS A 25 -8.76 -31.60 2.34
N ASN A 26 -10.08 -31.81 2.34
CA ASN A 26 -11.03 -31.02 1.57
C ASN A 26 -11.12 -29.57 2.05
N GLN A 27 -11.09 -29.35 3.37
CA GLN A 27 -11.07 -28.00 3.95
C GLN A 27 -9.77 -27.26 3.62
N ARG A 28 -8.63 -27.95 3.63
CA ARG A 28 -7.33 -27.35 3.23
C ARG A 28 -7.31 -26.95 1.76
N ARG A 29 -7.82 -27.82 0.86
CA ARG A 29 -7.95 -27.50 -0.57
C ARG A 29 -8.84 -26.28 -0.78
N PHE A 30 -10.00 -26.25 -0.10
CA PHE A 30 -10.90 -25.10 -0.14
C PHE A 30 -10.21 -23.83 0.36
N ALA A 31 -9.51 -23.90 1.48
CA ALA A 31 -8.85 -22.73 2.07
C ALA A 31 -7.78 -22.13 1.14
N VAL A 32 -7.03 -22.97 0.43
CA VAL A 32 -6.09 -22.52 -0.61
C VAL A 32 -6.83 -21.95 -1.82
N ALA A 33 -7.91 -22.57 -2.27
CA ALA A 33 -8.70 -22.07 -3.40
C ALA A 33 -9.30 -20.67 -3.14
N MET A 34 -9.58 -20.32 -1.89
CA MET A 34 -10.04 -18.97 -1.53
C MET A 34 -9.02 -17.86 -1.82
N LEU A 35 -7.75 -18.18 -2.12
CA LEU A 35 -6.76 -17.19 -2.58
C LEU A 35 -7.02 -16.74 -4.02
N ASP A 36 -7.56 -17.62 -4.86
CA ASP A 36 -7.79 -17.37 -6.28
C ASP A 36 -9.25 -16.98 -6.59
N TYR A 37 -10.19 -17.38 -5.72
CA TYR A 37 -11.63 -17.17 -5.92
C TYR A 37 -12.22 -16.25 -4.85
N PRO A 38 -12.92 -15.17 -5.23
CA PRO A 38 -13.42 -14.16 -4.29
C PRO A 38 -14.63 -14.65 -3.48
N SER A 39 -15.26 -15.77 -3.84
CA SER A 39 -16.45 -16.28 -3.18
C SER A 39 -16.31 -17.73 -2.72
N LYS A 40 -16.86 -18.03 -1.53
CA LYS A 40 -16.91 -19.41 -0.99
C LYS A 40 -17.60 -20.38 -1.96
N LYS A 41 -18.60 -19.91 -2.70
CA LYS A 41 -19.31 -20.74 -3.69
C LYS A 41 -18.37 -21.17 -4.82
N GLU A 42 -17.64 -20.24 -5.42
CA GLU A 42 -16.72 -20.54 -6.53
C GLU A 42 -15.55 -21.39 -6.06
N ALA A 43 -14.96 -21.06 -4.91
CA ALA A 43 -13.87 -21.84 -4.32
C ALA A 43 -14.30 -23.30 -4.04
N ALA A 44 -15.52 -23.50 -3.50
CA ALA A 44 -16.06 -24.83 -3.25
C ALA A 44 -16.22 -25.64 -4.55
N LEU A 45 -16.79 -25.01 -5.59
CA LEU A 45 -16.95 -25.64 -6.91
C LEU A 45 -15.60 -25.99 -7.54
N ALA A 46 -14.61 -25.10 -7.44
CA ALA A 46 -13.26 -25.32 -7.96
C ALA A 46 -12.57 -26.56 -7.33
N VAL A 47 -12.85 -26.83 -6.05
CA VAL A 47 -12.31 -28.02 -5.36
C VAL A 47 -13.23 -29.24 -5.38
N GLN A 48 -14.33 -29.17 -6.16
CA GLN A 48 -15.33 -30.24 -6.32
C GLN A 48 -16.09 -30.56 -5.03
N ILE A 49 -16.42 -29.53 -4.25
CA ILE A 49 -17.24 -29.62 -3.05
C ILE A 49 -18.55 -28.86 -3.27
N GLU A 50 -19.64 -29.42 -2.77
CA GLU A 50 -20.93 -28.75 -2.82
C GLU A 50 -20.91 -27.49 -1.93
N PRO A 51 -21.32 -26.29 -2.41
CA PRO A 51 -21.17 -25.04 -1.67
C PRO A 51 -21.76 -25.04 -0.26
N ASN A 52 -22.97 -25.60 -0.08
CA ASN A 52 -23.63 -25.67 1.23
C ASN A 52 -22.82 -26.50 2.24
N THR A 53 -22.01 -27.45 1.79
CA THR A 53 -21.05 -28.17 2.64
C THR A 53 -20.00 -27.22 3.22
N ALA A 54 -19.43 -26.33 2.41
CA ALA A 54 -18.44 -25.36 2.86
C ALA A 54 -19.04 -24.32 3.82
N TYR A 55 -20.27 -23.87 3.59
CA TYR A 55 -20.98 -22.94 4.49
C TYR A 55 -21.31 -23.52 5.87
N LYS A 56 -21.29 -24.85 6.01
CA LYS A 56 -21.57 -25.54 7.28
C LYS A 56 -20.33 -25.85 8.11
N TRP A 57 -19.13 -25.56 7.60
CA TRP A 57 -17.91 -25.80 8.36
C TRP A 57 -17.75 -24.84 9.52
N ASN A 58 -16.94 -25.25 10.50
CA ASN A 58 -16.64 -24.43 11.68
C ASN A 58 -15.75 -23.22 11.31
N SER A 59 -15.64 -22.28 12.25
CA SER A 59 -14.87 -21.04 12.04
C SER A 59 -13.39 -21.29 11.79
N HIS A 60 -12.83 -22.43 12.20
CA HIS A 60 -11.41 -22.74 11.99
C HIS A 60 -11.01 -22.71 10.51
N VAL A 61 -11.91 -23.07 9.58
CA VAL A 61 -11.63 -22.96 8.15
C VAL A 61 -11.54 -21.51 7.72
N ASP A 62 -12.44 -20.67 8.21
CA ASP A 62 -12.48 -19.25 7.89
C ASP A 62 -11.28 -18.50 8.50
N ASP A 63 -10.88 -18.87 9.72
CA ASP A 63 -9.68 -18.34 10.39
C ASP A 63 -8.40 -18.66 9.59
N VAL A 64 -8.30 -19.88 9.07
CA VAL A 64 -7.21 -20.30 8.18
C VAL A 64 -7.24 -19.54 6.86
N VAL A 65 -8.41 -19.35 6.25
CA VAL A 65 -8.57 -18.57 5.02
C VAL A 65 -8.11 -17.13 5.22
N LYS A 66 -8.56 -16.48 6.30
CA LYS A 66 -8.14 -15.12 6.64
C LYS A 66 -6.62 -15.03 6.76
N PHE A 67 -6.02 -15.94 7.52
CA PHE A 67 -4.56 -15.97 7.69
C PHE A 67 -3.81 -16.14 6.36
N LEU A 68 -4.29 -17.02 5.48
CA LEU A 68 -3.66 -17.21 4.17
C LEU A 68 -3.77 -15.97 3.28
N LEU A 69 -4.92 -15.28 3.31
CA LEU A 69 -5.13 -14.03 2.56
C LEU A 69 -4.22 -12.91 3.08
N ASP A 70 -4.14 -12.74 4.39
CA ASP A 70 -3.27 -11.73 5.01
C ASP A 70 -1.81 -12.00 4.64
N ARG A 71 -1.35 -13.25 4.75
CA ARG A 71 0.01 -13.64 4.36
C ARG A 71 0.29 -13.46 2.87
N ALA A 72 -0.71 -13.71 2.01
CA ALA A 72 -0.58 -13.48 0.58
C ALA A 72 -0.45 -11.99 0.26
N ALA A 73 -1.19 -11.13 0.98
CA ALA A 73 -1.07 -9.69 0.86
C ALA A 73 0.32 -9.20 1.29
N GLU A 74 0.82 -9.63 2.44
CA GLU A 74 2.19 -9.33 2.91
C GLU A 74 3.24 -9.76 1.88
N SER A 75 3.14 -11.00 1.38
CA SER A 75 4.07 -11.51 0.37
C SER A 75 4.02 -10.71 -0.93
N ALA A 76 2.84 -10.23 -1.33
CA ALA A 76 2.69 -9.37 -2.50
C ALA A 76 3.38 -8.02 -2.29
N PHE A 77 3.26 -7.43 -1.09
CA PHE A 77 4.00 -6.23 -0.73
C PHE A 77 5.52 -6.45 -0.78
N ASP A 78 6.03 -7.54 -0.20
CA ASP A 78 7.46 -7.88 -0.25
C ASP A 78 7.98 -8.00 -1.70
N ILE A 79 7.19 -8.62 -2.59
CA ILE A 79 7.53 -8.72 -4.01
C ILE A 79 7.59 -7.33 -4.67
N LEU A 80 6.62 -6.46 -4.36
CA LEU A 80 6.59 -5.09 -4.88
C LEU A 80 7.77 -4.27 -4.38
N GLU A 81 8.12 -4.37 -3.09
CA GLU A 81 9.29 -3.70 -2.52
C GLU A 81 10.60 -4.17 -3.20
N GLY A 82 10.76 -5.48 -3.39
CA GLY A 82 11.87 -6.03 -4.18
C GLY A 82 11.87 -5.51 -5.63
N GLY A 83 10.68 -5.35 -6.23
CA GLY A 83 10.50 -4.73 -7.54
C GLY A 83 10.97 -3.27 -7.60
N VAL A 84 10.74 -2.49 -6.55
CA VAL A 84 11.24 -1.10 -6.42
C VAL A 84 12.76 -1.08 -6.43
N VAL A 85 13.41 -1.98 -5.69
CA VAL A 85 14.89 -2.10 -5.69
C VAL A 85 15.39 -2.41 -7.10
N LYS A 86 14.78 -3.39 -7.78
CA LYS A 86 15.15 -3.74 -9.16
C LYS A 86 14.94 -2.58 -10.13
N ALA A 87 13.85 -1.82 -9.99
CA ALA A 87 13.59 -0.64 -10.80
C ALA A 87 14.62 0.46 -10.55
N ALA A 88 15.02 0.69 -9.30
CA ALA A 88 16.09 1.63 -8.95
C ALA A 88 17.43 1.20 -9.56
N MET A 89 17.78 -0.09 -9.52
CA MET A 89 18.97 -0.62 -10.18
C MET A 89 18.92 -0.43 -11.71
N LEU A 90 17.77 -0.70 -12.34
CA LEU A 90 17.58 -0.47 -13.78
C LEU A 90 17.76 1.01 -14.13
N LYS A 91 17.24 1.91 -13.30
CA LYS A 91 17.41 3.35 -13.47
C LYS A 91 18.89 3.74 -13.37
N LEU A 92 19.61 3.21 -12.36
CA LEU A 92 21.05 3.47 -12.17
C LEU A 92 21.89 2.96 -13.34
N ALA A 93 21.56 1.79 -13.92
CA ALA A 93 22.24 1.27 -15.10
C ALA A 93 22.13 2.23 -16.31
N GLY A 94 21.15 3.14 -16.32
CA GLY A 94 21.05 4.21 -17.32
C GLY A 94 22.19 5.24 -17.26
N LEU A 95 22.99 5.27 -16.19
CA LEU A 95 24.24 6.05 -16.13
C LEU A 95 25.28 5.56 -17.14
N ASP A 96 25.22 4.28 -17.52
CA ASP A 96 26.11 3.64 -18.48
C ASP A 96 25.48 3.53 -19.89
N SER A 97 24.31 4.14 -20.12
CA SER A 97 23.65 4.15 -21.43
C SER A 97 24.53 4.83 -22.48
N ASP A 98 24.54 4.37 -23.73
CA ASP A 98 25.27 5.05 -24.82
C ASP A 98 24.63 6.41 -25.21
N ASP A 99 23.36 6.61 -24.91
CA ASP A 99 22.64 7.86 -25.16
C ASP A 99 22.93 8.91 -24.06
N GLU A 100 23.61 9.99 -24.44
CA GLU A 100 23.97 11.10 -23.56
C GLU A 100 22.75 11.70 -22.85
N LYS A 101 21.61 11.84 -23.56
CA LYS A 101 20.40 12.41 -22.97
C LYS A 101 19.88 11.54 -21.83
N THR A 102 19.89 10.22 -22.01
CA THR A 102 19.53 9.26 -20.98
C THR A 102 20.49 9.32 -19.80
N ARG A 103 21.82 9.32 -20.04
CA ARG A 103 22.82 9.42 -18.95
C ARG A 103 22.65 10.69 -18.12
N GLN A 104 22.55 11.85 -18.77
CA GLN A 104 22.39 13.14 -18.08
C GLN A 104 21.07 13.22 -17.31
N GLY A 105 19.98 12.69 -17.88
CA GLY A 105 18.69 12.62 -17.21
C GLY A 105 18.74 11.74 -15.95
N VAL A 106 19.39 10.58 -16.03
CA VAL A 106 19.57 9.68 -14.87
C VAL A 106 20.48 10.32 -13.83
N ALA A 107 21.62 10.90 -14.23
CA ALA A 107 22.55 11.57 -13.31
C ALA A 107 21.86 12.71 -12.55
N THR A 108 21.08 13.53 -13.25
CA THR A 108 20.30 14.63 -12.64
C THR A 108 19.30 14.08 -11.63
N GLU A 109 18.56 13.02 -11.98
CA GLU A 109 17.58 12.43 -11.07
C GLU A 109 18.23 11.83 -9.81
N VAL A 110 19.38 11.18 -9.94
CA VAL A 110 20.14 10.64 -8.80
C VAL A 110 20.62 11.78 -7.89
N LEU A 111 21.21 12.83 -8.47
CA LEU A 111 21.68 13.99 -7.71
C LEU A 111 20.53 14.69 -6.99
N ASP A 112 19.41 14.94 -7.67
CA ASP A 112 18.22 15.57 -7.09
C ASP A 112 17.61 14.76 -5.94
N ARG A 113 17.64 13.42 -6.02
CA ARG A 113 17.13 12.54 -4.95
C ARG A 113 18.03 12.52 -3.71
N ILE A 114 19.34 12.65 -3.88
CA ILE A 114 20.32 12.55 -2.78
C ILE A 114 20.64 13.91 -2.16
N LEU A 115 20.83 14.93 -3.00
CA LEU A 115 21.23 16.28 -2.58
C LEU A 115 20.02 17.22 -2.44
N GLY A 116 18.84 16.78 -2.88
CA GLY A 116 17.65 17.62 -2.98
C GLY A 116 17.62 18.42 -4.29
N ARG A 117 16.42 18.85 -4.68
CA ARG A 117 16.24 19.73 -5.84
C ARG A 117 16.61 21.17 -5.47
N ALA A 118 17.22 21.88 -6.41
CA ALA A 118 17.40 23.32 -6.30
C ALA A 118 16.04 24.00 -6.07
N THR A 119 15.90 24.70 -4.95
CA THR A 119 14.66 25.38 -4.59
C THR A 119 14.50 26.62 -5.47
N GLN A 120 13.50 26.66 -6.35
CA GLN A 120 13.15 27.89 -7.05
C GLN A 120 12.48 28.84 -6.05
N LYS A 121 13.16 29.96 -5.74
CA LYS A 121 12.50 31.09 -5.08
C LYS A 121 11.65 31.81 -6.12
N GLN A 122 10.33 31.80 -5.94
CA GLN A 122 9.47 32.76 -6.61
C GLN A 122 9.61 34.09 -5.90
N GLU A 123 10.27 35.04 -6.55
CA GLU A 123 10.12 36.44 -6.18
C GLU A 123 8.73 36.87 -6.65
N VAL A 124 7.78 36.91 -5.71
CA VAL A 124 6.50 37.58 -5.93
C VAL A 124 6.79 39.07 -5.92
N ASP A 125 6.87 39.67 -7.10
CA ASP A 125 6.95 41.11 -7.24
C ASP A 125 5.57 41.71 -6.88
N VAL A 126 5.44 42.14 -5.63
CA VAL A 126 4.23 42.79 -5.10
C VAL A 126 4.00 44.17 -5.75
N THR A 127 4.93 44.65 -6.57
CA THR A 127 4.87 45.97 -7.19
C THR A 127 4.05 45.99 -8.49
N SER A 128 3.69 44.84 -9.06
CA SER A 128 2.95 44.75 -10.33
C SER A 128 1.48 44.35 -10.12
N GLY A 129 0.72 45.25 -9.49
CA GLY A 129 -0.73 45.14 -9.36
C GLY A 129 -1.23 45.78 -8.07
N GLY A 130 -1.45 47.11 -8.11
CA GLY A 130 -1.88 47.91 -6.96
C GLY A 130 -3.22 47.49 -6.37
N GLN A 131 -3.20 46.47 -5.51
CA GLN A 131 -4.26 46.18 -4.57
C GLN A 131 -3.74 46.61 -3.18
N PRO A 132 -4.34 47.64 -2.57
CA PRO A 132 -3.88 48.11 -1.26
C PRO A 132 -4.06 46.99 -0.22
N ILE A 133 -3.00 46.73 0.54
CA ILE A 133 -3.07 45.82 1.68
C ILE A 133 -3.76 46.58 2.82
N VAL A 134 -5.02 46.23 3.08
CA VAL A 134 -5.78 46.78 4.22
C VAL A 134 -5.48 45.93 5.46
N LEU A 135 -4.73 46.49 6.40
CA LEU A 135 -4.49 45.85 7.69
C LEU A 135 -5.67 46.16 8.61
N THR A 136 -6.37 45.11 9.07
CA THR A 136 -7.46 45.23 10.06
C THR A 136 -6.96 44.79 11.42
N TRP A 137 -6.99 45.69 12.40
CA TRP A 137 -6.61 45.40 13.77
C TRP A 137 -7.75 44.70 14.54
N PRO A 138 -7.46 44.03 15.67
CA PRO A 138 -8.44 43.26 16.44
C PRO A 138 -9.62 44.10 16.99
N ASP A 139 -9.44 45.42 17.07
CA ASP A 139 -10.49 46.37 17.46
C ASP A 139 -11.39 46.80 16.30
N GLY A 140 -11.18 46.24 15.10
CA GLY A 140 -11.93 46.53 13.89
C GLY A 140 -11.46 47.78 13.14
N SER A 141 -10.42 48.46 13.61
CA SER A 141 -9.84 49.59 12.89
C SER A 141 -9.03 49.13 11.67
N GLN A 142 -9.13 49.87 10.57
CA GLN A 142 -8.42 49.58 9.32
C GLN A 142 -7.45 50.71 9.00
N VAL A 143 -6.24 50.35 8.56
CA VAL A 143 -5.24 51.28 8.04
C VAL A 143 -4.73 50.76 6.69
N GLU A 144 -4.73 51.63 5.70
CA GLU A 144 -4.04 51.38 4.43
C GLU A 144 -2.54 51.53 4.67
N ALA A 145 -1.79 50.45 4.40
CA ALA A 145 -0.33 50.54 4.36
C ALA A 145 0.08 51.31 3.09
N PRO A 146 1.08 52.21 3.16
CA PRO A 146 1.59 52.93 1.99
C PRO A 146 2.22 52.00 0.94
#